data_AF-A0A1V5X7G1-F1
#
_entry.id   AF-A0A1V5X7G1-F1
#
_cell.length_a   1.000
_cell.length_b   1.000
_cell.length_c   1.000
_cell.angle_alpha   90.00
_cell.angle_beta   90.00
_cell.angle_gamma   90.00
#
_symmetry.space_group_name_H-M   'P 1'
#
loop_
_entity.id
_entity.type
_entity.pdbx_description
1 polymer ?
#
loop_
_entity_poly.entity_id
_entity_poly.type
_entity_poly.pdbx_seq_one_letter_code
_entity_poly.pdbx_strand_id
1 'polypeptide(L)'
;MSQLPGIASTKNITVRPTGQPPLAPTSDQPLPKSVGLKVLGMWIGGAAVIGLLVSAIGAWWFLPKPQTHHHPIASATVASPTRTRSTPSGPASTESETTPSALSLPSLAERAAQGDPDAIDQIERRPAPNRTFNESLAWARGKSVFKHRQLELIAKELRADLPLSADRRTLAKLKPFTEDPETATEALAILASLRTPLAVDMLYDVWVRRRDGTIAFELAKSLLYTPEIREAASDALAVVLDLRAASTCEQVAELLPRVQQRADRRALPMLGKLTSRYGCGRLGGHDCYPCLRGSNAVNDAIAAVGNRPAPDI
;
A
#
# COMPACT_ATOMS: atom_id res chain seq x y z
N MET A 1 -66.10 5.11 7.38
CA MET A 1 -66.11 6.46 6.80
C MET A 1 -65.34 7.37 7.75
N SER A 2 -64.03 7.52 7.54
CA SER A 2 -63.18 8.38 8.35
C SER A 2 -62.30 9.20 7.42
N GLN A 3 -62.51 10.51 7.47
CA GLN A 3 -61.83 11.53 6.67
C GLN A 3 -60.40 11.72 7.17
N LEU A 4 -59.43 11.73 6.24
CA LEU A 4 -58.06 12.19 6.47
C LEU A 4 -57.96 13.66 6.01
N PRO A 5 -57.41 14.58 6.83
CA PRO A 5 -57.16 15.94 6.40
C PRO A 5 -55.85 16.05 5.60
N GLY A 6 -55.94 16.78 4.48
CA GLY A 6 -54.84 17.05 3.56
C GLY A 6 -53.81 18.03 4.11
N ILE A 7 -52.57 17.83 3.67
CA ILE A 7 -51.46 18.76 3.90
C ILE A 7 -50.99 19.20 2.51
N ALA A 8 -51.41 20.40 2.11
CA ALA A 8 -50.84 21.15 0.99
C ALA A 8 -49.75 22.09 1.55
N SER A 9 -48.52 21.97 1.06
CA SER A 9 -47.51 23.03 1.19
C SER A 9 -46.45 22.87 0.11
N THR A 10 -46.77 23.37 -1.07
CA THR A 10 -45.84 23.58 -2.18
C THR A 10 -45.07 24.89 -1.94
N LYS A 11 -43.85 24.79 -1.41
CA LYS A 11 -42.91 25.92 -1.44
C LYS A 11 -42.23 25.98 -2.80
N ASN A 12 -42.54 27.06 -3.53
CA ASN A 12 -41.88 27.47 -4.76
C ASN A 12 -40.37 27.62 -4.53
N ILE A 13 -39.59 26.78 -5.20
CA ILE A 13 -38.15 26.96 -5.35
C ILE A 13 -37.92 27.83 -6.58
N THR A 14 -37.58 29.10 -6.34
CA THR A 14 -37.13 30.03 -7.37
C THR A 14 -35.74 29.60 -7.85
N VAL A 15 -35.69 28.97 -9.01
CA VAL A 15 -34.43 28.63 -9.70
C VAL A 15 -33.85 29.92 -10.31
N ARG A 16 -32.68 30.34 -9.82
CA ARG A 16 -31.87 31.41 -10.43
C ARG A 16 -31.14 30.85 -11.65
N PRO A 17 -31.21 31.48 -12.84
CA PRO A 17 -30.40 31.11 -13.98
C PRO A 17 -29.02 31.78 -13.88
N THR A 18 -27.99 31.04 -13.43
CA THR A 18 -26.59 31.43 -13.63
C THR A 18 -26.13 30.92 -14.98
N GLY A 19 -26.38 31.71 -16.01
CA GLY A 19 -25.67 31.63 -17.28
C GLY A 19 -24.45 32.54 -17.23
N GLN A 20 -23.26 31.97 -17.04
CA GLN A 20 -22.02 32.62 -17.44
C GLN A 20 -20.97 31.55 -17.76
N PRO A 21 -20.58 31.37 -19.03
CA PRO A 21 -19.49 30.46 -19.38
C PRO A 21 -18.16 31.03 -18.86
N PRO A 22 -17.26 30.19 -18.32
CA PRO A 22 -15.93 30.64 -17.92
C PRO A 22 -15.14 31.07 -19.16
N LEU A 23 -14.69 32.32 -19.12
CA LEU A 23 -13.73 32.89 -20.06
C LEU A 23 -12.46 32.03 -20.06
N ALA A 24 -11.98 31.73 -21.26
CA ALA A 24 -10.73 31.01 -21.49
C ALA A 24 -9.55 31.77 -20.84
N PRO A 25 -8.58 31.07 -20.23
CA PRO A 25 -7.36 31.69 -19.76
C PRO A 25 -6.54 32.17 -20.97
N THR A 26 -6.44 33.49 -21.12
CA THR A 26 -5.45 34.13 -21.99
C THR A 26 -4.05 33.78 -21.53
N SER A 27 -3.36 33.04 -22.39
CA SER A 27 -1.96 32.67 -22.28
C SER A 27 -1.09 33.89 -22.59
N ASP A 28 -0.71 34.64 -21.54
CA ASP A 28 0.33 35.66 -21.59
C ASP A 28 1.08 35.67 -20.25
N GLN A 29 1.83 34.59 -20.01
CA GLN A 29 2.88 34.57 -19.00
C GLN A 29 4.22 34.57 -19.75
N PRO A 30 5.02 35.65 -19.65
CA PRO A 30 6.34 35.67 -20.26
C PRO A 30 7.23 34.60 -19.61
N LEU A 31 7.77 33.72 -20.46
CA LEU A 31 8.75 32.70 -20.12
C LEU A 31 9.83 33.26 -19.17
N PRO A 32 10.06 32.65 -17.99
CA PRO A 32 11.19 33.01 -17.15
C PRO A 32 12.48 32.73 -17.93
N LYS A 33 13.29 33.79 -18.08
CA LYS A 33 14.61 33.74 -18.71
C LYS A 33 15.42 32.61 -18.09
N SER A 34 15.94 31.75 -18.96
CA SER A 34 16.87 30.68 -18.68
C SER A 34 18.01 31.16 -17.77
N VAL A 35 17.99 30.71 -16.51
CA VAL A 35 19.18 30.80 -15.66
C VAL A 35 20.17 29.79 -16.23
N GLY A 36 21.19 30.33 -16.91
CA GLY A 36 22.26 29.57 -17.52
C GLY A 36 22.98 28.72 -16.48
N LEU A 37 22.71 27.42 -16.51
CA LEU A 37 23.50 26.42 -15.80
C LEU A 37 24.85 26.34 -16.52
N LYS A 38 25.84 27.06 -15.99
CA LYS A 38 27.23 26.93 -16.41
C LYS A 38 27.70 25.52 -16.09
N VAL A 39 27.68 24.67 -17.11
CA VAL A 39 28.40 23.40 -17.16
C VAL A 39 29.88 23.74 -17.07
N LEU A 40 30.43 23.66 -15.86
CA LEU A 40 31.87 23.70 -15.65
C LEU A 40 32.42 22.34 -16.09
N GLY A 41 32.93 22.29 -17.32
CA GLY A 41 33.71 21.18 -17.81
C GLY A 41 34.98 21.06 -16.99
N MET A 42 35.14 19.92 -16.31
CA MET A 42 36.44 19.48 -15.80
C MET A 42 36.88 18.27 -16.62
N TRP A 43 37.62 18.58 -17.67
CA TRP A 43 38.45 17.66 -18.43
C TRP A 43 39.68 17.32 -17.58
N ILE A 44 39.78 16.06 -17.15
CA ILE A 44 41.04 15.37 -16.81
C ILE A 44 40.84 13.99 -17.44
N GLY A 45 41.50 13.60 -18.53
CA GLY A 45 42.92 13.76 -18.80
C GLY A 45 43.69 12.62 -18.14
N GLY A 46 43.46 11.38 -18.58
CA GLY A 46 44.12 10.19 -18.03
C GLY A 46 44.27 9.10 -19.08
N ALA A 47 45.43 9.09 -19.73
CA ALA A 47 45.83 8.12 -20.72
C ALA A 47 46.17 6.75 -20.10
N ALA A 48 45.86 5.70 -20.87
CA ALA A 48 46.60 4.45 -21.05
C ALA A 48 47.24 3.74 -19.83
N VAL A 49 46.68 2.57 -19.49
CA VAL A 49 47.49 1.36 -19.27
C VAL A 49 46.79 0.18 -19.97
N ILE A 50 47.34 -0.19 -21.13
CA ILE A 50 47.10 -1.47 -21.79
C ILE A 50 47.94 -2.50 -21.04
N GLY A 51 47.27 -3.37 -20.29
CA GLY A 51 47.87 -4.49 -19.58
C GLY A 51 47.25 -5.80 -20.05
N LEU A 52 47.91 -6.39 -21.04
CA LEU A 52 47.77 -7.76 -21.54
C LEU A 52 47.61 -8.77 -20.39
N LEU A 53 46.50 -9.52 -20.36
CA LEU A 53 46.46 -10.82 -19.69
C LEU A 53 45.67 -11.82 -20.55
N VAL A 54 46.48 -12.61 -21.25
CA VAL A 54 46.13 -13.78 -22.05
C VAL A 54 45.62 -14.89 -21.14
N SER A 55 44.47 -15.42 -21.54
CA SER A 55 44.05 -16.83 -21.48
C SER A 55 44.58 -17.72 -20.35
N ALA A 56 43.69 -18.05 -19.41
CA ALA A 56 43.60 -19.38 -18.83
C ALA A 56 42.19 -19.92 -19.05
N ILE A 57 42.07 -20.70 -20.11
CA ILE A 57 40.98 -21.62 -20.43
C ILE A 57 40.87 -22.66 -19.31
N GLY A 58 39.66 -23.06 -18.94
CA GLY A 58 39.46 -24.41 -18.40
C GLY A 58 38.35 -24.58 -17.36
N ALA A 59 37.24 -25.17 -17.80
CA ALA A 59 36.45 -26.14 -17.03
C ALA A 59 35.78 -25.68 -15.71
N TRP A 60 34.63 -25.01 -15.82
CA TRP A 60 33.61 -24.98 -14.76
C TRP A 60 32.34 -25.74 -15.20
N TRP A 61 32.54 -26.92 -15.78
CA TRP A 61 31.48 -27.89 -16.16
C TRP A 61 31.37 -29.06 -15.17
N PHE A 62 31.72 -28.85 -13.90
CA PHE A 62 31.46 -29.81 -12.82
C PHE A 62 31.34 -29.06 -11.48
N LEU A 63 30.16 -28.48 -11.21
CA LEU A 63 29.78 -28.25 -9.82
C LEU A 63 29.12 -29.52 -9.28
N PRO A 64 29.66 -30.13 -8.19
CA PRO A 64 29.03 -31.25 -7.52
C PRO A 64 27.67 -30.82 -6.96
N LYS A 65 26.69 -31.73 -7.03
CA LYS A 65 25.37 -31.59 -6.37
C LYS A 65 25.58 -31.09 -4.93
N PRO A 66 24.83 -30.09 -4.46
CA PRO A 66 24.86 -29.72 -3.05
C PRO A 66 24.46 -30.96 -2.25
N GLN A 67 25.42 -31.49 -1.50
CA GLN A 67 25.14 -32.53 -0.52
C GLN A 67 24.24 -31.88 0.53
N THR A 68 23.00 -32.36 0.61
CA THR A 68 22.13 -32.16 1.75
C THR A 68 22.81 -32.82 2.95
N HIS A 69 23.65 -32.06 3.65
CA HIS A 69 24.08 -32.43 4.98
C HIS A 69 22.83 -32.39 5.87
N HIS A 70 22.21 -33.56 6.03
CA HIS A 70 21.37 -33.84 7.18
C HIS A 70 22.26 -33.67 8.41
N HIS A 71 22.24 -32.48 9.00
CA HIS A 71 22.70 -32.33 10.36
C HIS A 71 21.79 -33.19 11.24
N PRO A 72 22.33 -34.20 11.95
CA PRO A 72 21.57 -34.84 13.01
C PRO A 72 21.17 -33.73 13.98
N ILE A 73 19.87 -33.58 14.21
CA ILE A 73 19.35 -32.79 15.32
C ILE A 73 19.86 -33.49 16.57
N ALA A 74 20.98 -32.99 17.09
CA ALA A 74 21.49 -33.37 18.38
C ALA A 74 20.39 -33.00 19.38
N SER A 75 19.82 -34.03 20.02
CA SER A 75 18.99 -33.89 21.21
C SER A 75 19.80 -33.08 22.23
N ALA A 76 19.51 -31.78 22.32
CA ALA A 76 20.06 -30.94 23.35
C ALA A 76 19.38 -31.34 24.67
N THR A 77 20.09 -32.16 25.43
CA THR A 77 19.85 -32.39 26.86
C THR A 77 19.77 -31.03 27.55
N VAL A 78 18.56 -30.66 27.97
CA VAL A 78 18.29 -29.47 28.79
C VAL A 78 18.96 -29.70 30.14
N ALA A 79 20.13 -29.11 30.34
CA ALA A 79 20.75 -29.00 31.65
C ALA A 79 19.94 -27.97 32.47
N SER A 80 19.25 -28.46 33.50
CA SER A 80 18.57 -27.66 34.50
C SER A 80 19.57 -26.71 35.18
N PRO A 81 19.36 -25.38 35.16
CA PRO A 81 20.12 -24.48 36.00
C PRO A 81 19.64 -24.62 37.45
N THR A 82 20.51 -25.14 38.31
CA THR A 82 20.39 -25.10 39.76
C THR A 82 20.21 -23.65 40.21
N ARG A 83 18.97 -23.32 40.57
CA ARG A 83 18.60 -21.99 41.08
C ARG A 83 19.04 -21.90 42.54
N THR A 84 20.16 -21.23 42.78
CA THR A 84 20.61 -20.87 44.13
C THR A 84 19.56 -19.97 44.78
N ARG A 85 18.85 -20.54 45.75
CA ARG A 85 17.86 -19.88 46.60
C ARG A 85 18.59 -19.00 47.60
N SER A 86 18.76 -17.72 47.27
CA SER A 86 19.12 -16.70 48.25
C SER A 86 17.83 -16.14 48.83
N THR A 87 17.59 -16.48 50.09
CA THR A 87 16.53 -15.97 50.95
C THR A 87 17.00 -14.65 51.58
N PRO A 88 16.38 -13.49 51.28
CA PRO A 88 16.49 -12.32 52.15
C PRO A 88 15.26 -12.28 53.06
N SER A 89 15.48 -12.63 54.34
CA SER A 89 14.58 -12.25 55.42
C SER A 89 14.70 -10.74 55.65
N GLY A 90 13.61 -10.00 55.47
CA GLY A 90 13.51 -8.56 55.74
C GLY A 90 12.05 -8.11 55.71
N PRO A 91 11.67 -7.09 56.49
CA PRO A 91 10.60 -7.20 57.48
C PRO A 91 9.19 -6.90 56.95
N ALA A 92 8.22 -7.57 57.57
CA ALA A 92 6.82 -7.19 57.77
C ALA A 92 6.24 -6.19 56.76
N SER A 93 5.65 -6.73 55.69
CA SER A 93 4.64 -6.02 54.91
C SER A 93 3.54 -5.54 55.84
N THR A 94 3.51 -4.23 56.08
CA THR A 94 2.31 -3.55 56.53
C THR A 94 1.31 -3.70 55.40
N GLU A 95 0.42 -4.67 55.58
CA GLU A 95 -0.79 -4.89 54.80
C GLU A 95 -1.60 -3.59 54.90
N SER A 96 -1.34 -2.66 53.97
CA SER A 96 -2.18 -1.51 53.74
C SER A 96 -3.47 -2.03 53.15
N GLU A 97 -4.38 -2.34 54.05
CA GLU A 97 -5.80 -2.54 53.87
C GLU A 97 -6.28 -1.60 52.77
N THR A 98 -6.39 -2.17 51.56
CA THR A 98 -6.86 -1.47 50.37
C THR A 98 -8.36 -1.31 50.56
N THR A 99 -8.75 -0.31 51.33
CA THR A 99 -10.13 0.14 51.41
C THR A 99 -10.59 0.38 49.97
N PRO A 100 -11.70 -0.20 49.51
CA PRO A 100 -12.16 -0.05 48.13
C PRO A 100 -12.43 1.43 47.87
N SER A 101 -11.46 2.12 47.27
CA SER A 101 -11.59 3.52 46.88
C SER A 101 -12.82 3.64 46.01
N ALA A 102 -13.81 4.38 46.52
CA ALA A 102 -15.04 4.70 45.84
C ALA A 102 -14.73 5.11 44.40
N LEU A 103 -15.41 4.47 43.45
CA LEU A 103 -15.34 4.62 42.00
C LEU A 103 -14.93 6.03 41.53
N SER A 104 -13.63 6.32 41.48
CA SER A 104 -13.14 7.58 40.94
C SER A 104 -13.33 7.56 39.42
N LEU A 105 -13.90 8.62 38.87
CA LEU A 105 -14.04 8.75 37.42
C LEU A 105 -12.67 8.61 36.74
N PRO A 106 -12.59 7.92 35.58
CA PRO A 106 -11.33 7.78 34.86
C PRO A 106 -10.73 9.14 34.53
N SER A 107 -9.40 9.26 34.70
CA SER A 107 -8.69 10.49 34.37
C SER A 107 -8.75 10.80 32.86
N LEU A 108 -8.49 12.06 32.48
CA LEU A 108 -8.45 12.46 31.07
C LEU A 108 -7.47 11.60 30.25
N ALA A 109 -6.29 11.31 30.82
CA ALA A 109 -5.28 10.47 30.18
C ALA A 109 -5.75 9.01 30.05
N GLU A 110 -6.45 8.46 31.06
CA GLU A 110 -7.01 7.11 30.97
C GLU A 110 -8.09 7.00 29.90
N ARG A 111 -9.02 7.96 29.83
CA ARG A 111 -10.04 8.01 28.77
C ARG A 111 -9.42 8.12 27.39
N ALA A 112 -8.45 9.02 27.22
CA ALA A 112 -7.76 9.18 25.95
C ALA A 112 -7.04 7.89 25.55
N ALA A 113 -6.30 7.26 26.46
CA ALA A 113 -5.62 5.98 26.19
C ALA A 113 -6.59 4.85 25.80
N GLN A 114 -7.85 4.91 26.25
CA GLN A 114 -8.92 3.99 25.88
C GLN A 114 -9.60 4.34 24.55
N GLY A 115 -9.14 5.35 23.81
CA GLY A 115 -9.70 5.72 22.51
C GLY A 115 -10.94 6.60 22.58
N ASP A 116 -11.18 7.31 23.68
CA ASP A 116 -12.28 8.28 23.80
C ASP A 116 -12.00 9.53 22.95
N PRO A 117 -12.83 9.83 21.93
CA PRO A 117 -12.57 10.92 20.99
C PRO A 117 -12.54 12.29 21.67
N ASP A 118 -13.41 12.54 22.66
CA ASP A 118 -13.47 13.84 23.35
C ASP A 118 -12.21 14.06 24.20
N ALA A 119 -11.71 13.00 24.85
CA ALA A 119 -10.50 13.07 25.64
C ALA A 119 -9.25 13.24 24.76
N ILE A 120 -9.19 12.54 23.62
CA ILE A 120 -8.15 12.69 22.61
C ILE A 120 -8.11 14.13 22.09
N ASP A 121 -9.26 14.68 21.69
CA ASP A 121 -9.38 16.04 21.18
C ASP A 121 -8.99 17.10 22.22
N GLN A 122 -9.36 16.89 23.49
CA GLN A 122 -8.95 17.77 24.58
C GLN A 122 -7.44 17.81 24.77
N ILE A 123 -6.75 16.66 24.68
CA ILE A 123 -5.28 16.62 24.74
C ILE A 123 -4.67 17.22 23.47
N GLU A 124 -5.24 16.94 22.29
CA GLU A 124 -4.75 17.43 20.99
C GLU A 124 -4.78 18.95 20.88
N ARG A 125 -5.83 19.61 21.42
CA ARG A 125 -5.95 21.07 21.45
C ARG A 125 -4.92 21.75 22.35
N ARG A 126 -4.32 21.04 23.30
CA ARG A 126 -3.24 21.61 24.14
C ARG A 126 -1.94 21.66 23.33
N PRO A 127 -1.19 22.78 23.34
CA PRO A 127 0.14 22.83 22.73
C PRO A 127 1.06 21.77 23.32
N ALA A 128 1.91 21.15 22.49
CA ALA A 128 2.87 20.13 22.93
C ALA A 128 3.68 20.46 24.21
N PRO A 129 4.23 21.68 24.42
CA PRO A 129 4.96 22.00 25.65
C PRO A 129 4.09 22.02 26.92
N ASN A 130 2.76 22.09 26.77
CA ASN A 130 1.81 22.12 27.89
C ASN A 130 1.18 20.74 28.17
N ARG A 131 1.55 19.70 27.41
CA ARG A 131 1.09 18.33 27.65
C ARG A 131 2.05 17.64 28.59
N THR A 132 1.51 16.91 29.56
CA THR A 132 2.34 16.01 30.37
C THR A 132 2.84 14.83 29.54
N PHE A 133 3.87 14.14 30.03
CA PHE A 133 4.35 12.90 29.41
C PHE A 133 3.22 11.86 29.29
N ASN A 134 2.45 11.66 30.36
CA ASN A 134 1.34 10.70 30.39
C ASN A 134 0.23 11.06 29.40
N GLU A 135 -0.12 12.34 29.27
CA GLU A 135 -1.12 12.79 28.29
C GLU A 135 -0.63 12.60 26.86
N SER A 136 0.65 12.86 26.58
CA SER A 136 1.23 12.64 25.25
C SER A 136 1.22 11.16 24.85
N LEU A 137 1.58 10.28 25.78
CA LEU A 137 1.52 8.83 25.57
C LEU A 137 0.08 8.33 25.44
N ALA A 138 -0.84 8.83 26.28
CA ALA A 138 -2.26 8.51 26.22
C ALA A 138 -2.90 8.95 24.90
N TRP A 139 -2.57 10.15 24.40
CA TRP A 139 -3.03 10.64 23.11
C TRP A 139 -2.56 9.73 21.96
N ALA A 140 -1.27 9.37 21.92
CA ALA A 140 -0.74 8.49 20.89
C ALA A 140 -1.44 7.12 20.87
N ARG A 141 -1.54 6.46 22.04
CA ARG A 141 -2.27 5.18 22.19
C ARG A 141 -3.74 5.31 21.82
N GLY A 142 -4.37 6.38 22.30
CA GLY A 142 -5.76 6.70 22.04
C GLY A 142 -6.09 6.83 20.57
N LYS A 143 -5.26 7.56 19.81
CA LYS A 143 -5.43 7.71 18.35
C LYS A 143 -5.39 6.36 17.65
N SER A 144 -4.45 5.48 18.02
CA SER A 144 -4.38 4.12 17.46
C SER A 144 -5.65 3.32 17.78
N VAL A 145 -6.06 3.25 19.06
CA VAL A 145 -7.30 2.55 19.48
C VAL A 145 -8.53 3.09 18.76
N PHE A 146 -8.65 4.42 18.65
CA PHE A 146 -9.75 5.07 17.96
C PHE A 146 -9.79 4.69 16.47
N LYS A 147 -8.66 4.70 15.77
CA LYS A 147 -8.61 4.27 14.36
C LYS A 147 -9.03 2.81 14.19
N HIS A 148 -8.54 1.90 15.03
CA HIS A 148 -8.93 0.49 14.96
C HIS A 148 -10.44 0.30 15.20
N ARG A 149 -11.04 1.01 16.17
CA ARG A 149 -12.50 0.98 16.37
C ARG A 149 -13.27 1.51 15.16
N GLN A 150 -12.81 2.61 14.55
CA GLN A 150 -13.44 3.13 13.33
C GLN A 150 -13.37 2.12 12.18
N LEU A 151 -12.21 1.48 12.01
CA LEU A 151 -12.02 0.43 11.02
C LEU A 151 -12.94 -0.78 11.28
N GLU A 152 -13.08 -1.19 12.55
CA GLU A 152 -13.98 -2.28 12.95
C GLU A 152 -15.45 -1.95 12.63
N LEU A 153 -15.90 -0.71 12.87
CA LEU A 153 -17.24 -0.26 12.52
C LEU A 153 -17.48 -0.32 11.01
N ILE A 154 -16.52 0.14 10.20
CA ILE A 154 -16.59 0.04 8.73
C ILE A 154 -16.63 -1.43 8.29
N ALA A 155 -15.80 -2.28 8.90
CA ALA A 155 -15.78 -3.71 8.60
C ALA A 155 -17.12 -4.39 8.94
N LYS A 156 -17.77 -3.98 10.04
CA LYS A 156 -19.10 -4.46 10.43
C LYS A 156 -20.17 -4.00 9.44
N GLU A 157 -20.14 -2.73 9.02
CA GLU A 157 -21.03 -2.17 7.99
C GLU A 157 -20.91 -2.97 6.68
N LEU A 158 -19.69 -3.19 6.20
CA LEU A 158 -19.41 -3.93 4.96
C LEU A 158 -19.82 -5.42 5.01
N ARG A 159 -19.71 -6.08 6.17
CA ARG A 159 -20.14 -7.47 6.33
C ARG A 159 -21.65 -7.61 6.43
N ALA A 160 -22.35 -6.57 6.92
CA ALA A 160 -23.79 -6.61 7.08
C ALA A 160 -24.55 -6.46 5.75
N ASP A 161 -23.97 -5.74 4.78
CA ASP A 161 -24.63 -5.41 3.52
C ASP A 161 -23.68 -5.64 2.33
N LEU A 162 -23.85 -6.79 1.65
CA LEU A 162 -22.99 -7.21 0.54
C LEU A 162 -22.97 -6.19 -0.63
N PRO A 163 -24.09 -5.60 -1.07
CA PRO A 163 -24.09 -4.46 -1.99
C PRO A 163 -23.14 -3.31 -1.63
N LEU A 164 -22.95 -2.98 -0.34
CA LEU A 164 -22.03 -1.91 0.07
C LEU A 164 -20.57 -2.25 -0.20
N SER A 165 -20.20 -3.54 -0.23
CA SER A 165 -18.85 -3.98 -0.58
C SER A 165 -18.48 -3.76 -2.05
N ALA A 166 -19.47 -3.48 -2.90
CA ALA A 166 -19.28 -3.06 -4.28
C ALA A 166 -19.43 -1.54 -4.48
N ASP A 167 -19.88 -0.80 -3.46
CA ASP A 167 -20.02 0.65 -3.53
C ASP A 167 -18.67 1.34 -3.34
N ARG A 168 -18.30 2.14 -4.34
CA ARG A 168 -17.05 2.89 -4.37
C ARG A 168 -16.94 3.87 -3.22
N ARG A 169 -18.03 4.57 -2.86
CA ARG A 169 -17.99 5.58 -1.79
C ARG A 169 -17.72 4.93 -0.44
N THR A 170 -18.27 3.75 -0.23
CA THR A 170 -18.05 2.98 0.99
C THR A 170 -16.62 2.44 1.05
N LEU A 171 -16.08 1.85 -0.03
CA LEU A 171 -14.68 1.41 -0.05
C LEU A 171 -13.68 2.56 0.06
N ALA A 172 -13.99 3.75 -0.46
CA ALA A 172 -13.15 4.94 -0.28
C ALA A 172 -12.95 5.31 1.20
N LYS A 173 -13.88 4.93 2.10
CA LYS A 173 -13.71 5.09 3.55
C LYS A 173 -12.55 4.25 4.11
N LEU A 174 -12.19 3.14 3.48
CA LEU A 174 -11.06 2.29 3.89
C LEU A 174 -9.69 2.85 3.47
N LYS A 175 -9.66 3.75 2.49
CA LYS A 175 -8.41 4.23 1.87
C LYS A 175 -7.45 4.85 2.90
N PRO A 176 -7.88 5.75 3.79
CA PRO A 176 -6.99 6.30 4.81
C PRO A 176 -6.37 5.23 5.73
N PHE A 177 -7.11 4.16 6.02
CA PHE A 177 -6.62 3.05 6.86
C PHE A 177 -5.62 2.17 6.13
N THR A 178 -5.79 1.95 4.83
CA THR A 178 -4.75 1.29 4.01
C THR A 178 -3.47 2.14 3.88
N GLU A 179 -3.61 3.47 4.06
CA GLU A 179 -2.53 4.44 3.99
C GLU A 179 -1.78 4.63 5.34
N ASP A 180 -2.37 4.19 6.45
CA ASP A 180 -1.83 4.33 7.80
C ASP A 180 -1.08 3.06 8.26
N PRO A 181 0.22 3.14 8.63
CA PRO A 181 1.00 1.97 9.06
C PRO A 181 0.42 1.19 10.24
N GLU A 182 -0.32 1.83 11.16
CA GLU A 182 -0.91 1.18 12.34
C GLU A 182 -2.11 0.29 11.95
N THR A 183 -2.86 0.68 10.93
CA THR A 183 -4.14 0.02 10.56
C THR A 183 -4.12 -0.68 9.21
N ALA A 184 -3.06 -0.48 8.40
CA ALA A 184 -2.97 -1.02 7.05
C ALA A 184 -3.13 -2.54 6.98
N THR A 185 -2.52 -3.29 7.90
CA THR A 185 -2.64 -4.76 7.93
C THR A 185 -4.09 -5.21 8.05
N GLU A 186 -4.84 -4.63 8.98
CA GLU A 186 -6.25 -4.96 9.20
C GLU A 186 -7.13 -4.48 8.05
N ALA A 187 -6.89 -3.27 7.53
CA ALA A 187 -7.64 -2.72 6.40
C ALA A 187 -7.44 -3.56 5.12
N LEU A 188 -6.22 -4.02 4.84
CA LEU A 188 -5.93 -4.90 3.71
C LEU A 188 -6.56 -6.28 3.89
N ALA A 189 -6.57 -6.83 5.11
CA ALA A 189 -7.27 -8.08 5.41
C ALA A 189 -8.79 -7.94 5.19
N ILE A 190 -9.38 -6.81 5.56
CA ILE A 190 -10.79 -6.50 5.27
C ILE A 190 -11.02 -6.49 3.76
N LEU A 191 -10.24 -5.73 2.98
CA LEU A 191 -10.36 -5.68 1.52
C LEU A 191 -10.26 -7.08 0.87
N ALA A 192 -9.29 -7.89 1.29
CA ALA A 192 -9.13 -9.26 0.79
C ALA A 192 -10.32 -10.17 1.15
N SER A 193 -10.94 -9.97 2.32
CA SER A 193 -12.10 -10.75 2.75
C SER A 193 -13.37 -10.46 1.95
N LEU A 194 -13.50 -9.26 1.35
CA LEU A 194 -14.67 -8.87 0.56
C LEU A 194 -14.74 -9.61 -0.78
N ARG A 195 -13.58 -9.95 -1.38
CA ARG A 195 -13.47 -10.65 -2.66
C ARG A 195 -14.34 -10.05 -3.77
N THR A 196 -14.44 -8.73 -3.81
CA THR A 196 -15.09 -7.99 -4.90
C THR A 196 -14.05 -7.41 -5.85
N PRO A 197 -14.32 -7.28 -7.16
CA PRO A 197 -13.37 -6.70 -8.12
C PRO A 197 -12.83 -5.34 -7.69
N LEU A 198 -13.69 -4.47 -7.14
CA LEU A 198 -13.30 -3.14 -6.69
C LEU A 198 -12.37 -3.18 -5.46
N ALA A 199 -12.60 -4.09 -4.51
CA ALA A 199 -11.71 -4.27 -3.37
C ALA A 199 -10.33 -4.81 -3.79
N VAL A 200 -10.29 -5.74 -4.77
CA VAL A 200 -9.04 -6.26 -5.32
C VAL A 200 -8.29 -5.19 -6.14
N ASP A 201 -9.02 -4.35 -6.88
CA ASP A 201 -8.44 -3.19 -7.56
C ASP A 201 -7.82 -2.20 -6.57
N MET A 202 -8.44 -2.01 -5.40
CA MET A 202 -7.89 -1.19 -4.32
C MET A 202 -6.64 -1.80 -3.68
N LEU A 203 -6.59 -3.12 -3.47
CA LEU A 203 -5.36 -3.81 -3.06
C LEU A 203 -4.21 -3.53 -4.04
N TYR A 204 -4.50 -3.57 -5.34
CA TYR A 204 -3.51 -3.23 -6.37
C TYR A 204 -3.07 -1.77 -6.30
N ASP A 205 -3.98 -0.82 -6.06
CA ASP A 205 -3.63 0.61 -5.88
C ASP A 205 -2.67 0.80 -4.71
N VAL A 206 -2.94 0.16 -3.56
CA VAL A 206 -2.04 0.17 -2.40
C VAL A 206 -0.68 -0.40 -2.77
N TRP A 207 -0.64 -1.53 -3.48
CA TRP A 207 0.63 -2.13 -3.90
C TRP A 207 1.45 -1.18 -4.78
N VAL A 208 0.86 -0.52 -5.79
CA VAL A 208 1.62 0.32 -6.73
C VAL A 208 1.96 1.72 -6.22
N ARG A 209 1.21 2.26 -5.25
CA ARG A 209 1.47 3.60 -4.69
C ARG A 209 2.48 3.61 -3.56
N ARG A 210 2.62 2.48 -2.84
CA ARG A 210 3.51 2.41 -1.68
C ARG A 210 4.95 2.21 -2.11
N ARG A 211 5.86 2.68 -1.26
CA ARG A 211 7.28 2.37 -1.40
C ARG A 211 7.50 0.89 -1.11
N ASP A 212 8.30 0.26 -1.95
CA ASP A 212 8.77 -1.11 -1.77
C ASP A 212 9.35 -1.30 -0.34
N GLY A 213 9.13 -2.47 0.25
CA GLY A 213 9.65 -2.83 1.58
C GLY A 213 8.81 -2.38 2.78
N THR A 214 7.68 -1.68 2.58
CA THR A 214 6.71 -1.47 3.68
C THR A 214 5.88 -2.74 3.93
N ILE A 215 5.42 -2.96 5.17
CA ILE A 215 4.57 -4.13 5.51
C ILE A 215 3.29 -4.13 4.66
N ALA A 216 2.67 -2.96 4.49
CA ALA A 216 1.48 -2.81 3.65
C ALA A 216 1.73 -3.19 2.18
N PHE A 217 2.90 -2.82 1.62
CA PHE A 217 3.30 -3.20 0.27
C PHE A 217 3.44 -4.71 0.12
N GLU A 218 4.19 -5.37 1.02
CA GLU A 218 4.43 -6.82 0.93
C GLU A 218 3.14 -7.62 1.16
N LEU A 219 2.29 -7.16 2.09
CA LEU A 219 1.00 -7.78 2.35
C LEU A 219 0.04 -7.62 1.17
N ALA A 220 -0.12 -6.41 0.62
CA ALA A 220 -0.99 -6.20 -0.54
C ALA A 220 -0.54 -7.05 -1.74
N LYS A 221 0.78 -7.09 -1.99
CA LYS A 221 1.38 -7.93 -3.02
C LYS A 221 1.10 -9.42 -2.79
N SER A 222 1.33 -9.94 -1.58
CA SER A 222 1.13 -11.36 -1.29
C SER A 222 -0.34 -11.78 -1.42
N LEU A 223 -1.26 -10.94 -0.94
CA LEU A 223 -2.70 -11.16 -1.06
C LEU A 223 -3.15 -11.21 -2.53
N LEU A 224 -2.66 -10.31 -3.38
CA LEU A 224 -3.03 -10.26 -4.81
C LEU A 224 -2.64 -11.50 -5.62
N TYR A 225 -1.69 -12.30 -5.12
CA TYR A 225 -1.25 -13.52 -5.78
C TYR A 225 -1.88 -14.79 -5.19
N THR A 226 -2.75 -14.70 -4.19
CA THR A 226 -3.49 -15.90 -3.74
C THR A 226 -4.61 -16.25 -4.73
N PRO A 227 -4.93 -17.54 -4.94
CA PRO A 227 -5.94 -17.96 -5.89
C PRO A 227 -7.30 -17.29 -5.68
N GLU A 228 -7.74 -17.16 -4.43
CA GLU A 228 -9.06 -16.62 -4.08
C GLU A 228 -9.20 -15.14 -4.44
N ILE A 229 -8.12 -14.37 -4.31
CA ILE A 229 -8.09 -12.95 -4.66
C ILE A 229 -7.92 -12.77 -6.17
N ARG A 230 -7.18 -13.67 -6.81
CA ARG A 230 -7.01 -13.69 -8.27
C ARG A 230 -8.31 -13.95 -9.01
N GLU A 231 -9.15 -14.86 -8.50
CA GLU A 231 -10.49 -15.14 -9.03
C GLU A 231 -11.44 -13.96 -8.89
N ALA A 232 -11.28 -13.16 -7.82
CA ALA A 232 -12.09 -11.98 -7.55
C ALA A 232 -11.63 -10.71 -8.29
N ALA A 233 -10.47 -10.73 -8.94
CA ALA A 233 -9.92 -9.56 -9.64
C ALA A 233 -10.81 -9.11 -10.80
N SER A 234 -10.85 -7.81 -11.09
CA SER A 234 -11.46 -7.32 -12.33
C SER A 234 -10.75 -7.91 -13.56
N ASP A 235 -11.48 -8.14 -14.66
CA ASP A 235 -10.89 -8.70 -15.90
C ASP A 235 -9.65 -7.93 -16.36
N ALA A 236 -9.69 -6.60 -16.27
CA ALA A 236 -8.57 -5.74 -16.60
C ALA A 236 -7.39 -5.95 -15.65
N LEU A 237 -7.64 -6.02 -14.34
CA LEU A 237 -6.59 -6.25 -13.35
C LEU A 237 -5.98 -7.65 -13.49
N ALA A 238 -6.77 -8.68 -13.76
CA ALA A 238 -6.27 -10.03 -13.94
C ALA A 238 -5.18 -10.09 -15.02
N VAL A 239 -5.40 -9.40 -16.15
CA VAL A 239 -4.42 -9.28 -17.24
C VAL A 239 -3.21 -8.42 -16.86
N VAL A 240 -3.42 -7.35 -16.10
CA VAL A 240 -2.32 -6.51 -15.57
C VAL A 240 -1.41 -7.31 -14.63
N LEU A 241 -1.99 -8.16 -13.79
CA LEU A 241 -1.27 -9.06 -12.89
C LEU A 241 -0.53 -10.16 -13.67
N ASP A 242 -1.14 -10.75 -14.71
CA ASP A 242 -0.49 -11.71 -15.61
C ASP A 242 0.73 -11.07 -16.28
N LEU A 243 0.57 -9.87 -16.84
CA LEU A 243 1.64 -9.12 -17.50
C LEU A 243 2.80 -8.81 -16.54
N ARG A 244 2.50 -8.56 -15.26
CA ARG A 244 3.52 -8.31 -14.24
C ARG A 244 4.26 -9.58 -13.82
N ALA A 245 3.57 -10.72 -13.82
CA ALA A 245 4.14 -12.02 -13.45
C ALA A 245 5.00 -12.63 -14.58
N ALA A 246 4.75 -12.25 -15.84
CA ALA A 246 5.54 -12.67 -16.97
C ALA A 246 7.01 -12.23 -16.83
N SER A 247 7.92 -13.20 -16.92
CA SER A 247 9.36 -12.99 -16.72
C SER A 247 10.19 -13.22 -17.98
N THR A 248 9.60 -13.84 -19.02
CA THR A 248 10.26 -14.07 -20.30
C THR A 248 9.64 -13.27 -21.43
N CYS A 249 10.40 -13.07 -22.51
CA CYS A 249 9.94 -12.33 -23.67
C CYS A 249 8.72 -13.01 -24.32
N GLU A 250 8.74 -14.34 -24.40
CA GLU A 250 7.70 -15.17 -25.01
C GLU A 250 6.39 -15.10 -24.22
N GLN A 251 6.47 -15.15 -22.89
CA GLN A 251 5.29 -14.99 -22.01
C GLN A 251 4.64 -13.63 -22.20
N VAL A 252 5.45 -12.57 -22.28
CA VAL A 252 4.94 -11.23 -22.56
C VAL A 252 4.30 -11.16 -23.94
N ALA A 253 4.94 -11.72 -24.97
CA ALA A 253 4.42 -11.75 -26.34
C ALA A 253 3.06 -12.43 -26.44
N GLU A 254 2.88 -13.58 -25.76
CA GLU A 254 1.63 -14.33 -25.70
C GLU A 254 0.50 -13.53 -25.01
N LEU A 255 0.85 -12.70 -24.02
CA LEU A 255 -0.13 -11.88 -23.30
C LEU A 255 -0.56 -10.63 -24.07
N LEU A 256 0.24 -10.10 -25.01
CA LEU A 256 -0.05 -8.83 -25.68
C LEU A 256 -1.45 -8.74 -26.33
N PRO A 257 -1.97 -9.79 -27.01
CA PRO A 257 -3.34 -9.76 -27.54
C PRO A 257 -4.40 -9.60 -26.42
N ARG A 258 -4.22 -10.28 -25.29
CA ARG A 258 -5.12 -10.15 -24.12
C ARG A 258 -5.02 -8.77 -23.49
N VAL A 259 -3.80 -8.22 -23.38
CA VAL A 259 -3.56 -6.85 -22.88
C VAL A 259 -4.27 -5.83 -23.76
N GLN A 260 -4.13 -5.93 -25.08
CA GLN A 260 -4.78 -5.04 -26.03
C GLN A 260 -6.30 -5.09 -25.93
N GLN A 261 -6.89 -6.27 -25.69
CA GLN A 261 -8.34 -6.43 -25.60
C GLN A 261 -8.93 -6.02 -24.26
N ARG A 262 -8.27 -6.38 -23.14
CA ARG A 262 -8.91 -6.37 -21.81
C ARG A 262 -8.22 -5.51 -20.76
N ALA A 263 -6.92 -5.24 -20.88
CA ALA A 263 -6.21 -4.45 -19.86
C ALA A 263 -6.60 -2.97 -19.91
N ASP A 264 -6.38 -2.26 -18.81
CA ASP A 264 -6.61 -0.82 -18.71
C ASP A 264 -5.31 -0.03 -18.52
N ARG A 265 -5.45 1.27 -18.25
CA ARG A 265 -4.34 2.21 -18.05
C ARG A 265 -3.29 1.76 -17.03
N ARG A 266 -3.61 0.85 -16.09
CA ARG A 266 -2.65 0.30 -15.12
C ARG A 266 -1.53 -0.49 -15.79
N ALA A 267 -1.73 -0.98 -17.01
CA ALA A 267 -0.70 -1.69 -17.78
C ALA A 267 0.38 -0.76 -18.36
N LEU A 268 0.11 0.55 -18.51
CA LEU A 268 1.00 1.48 -19.21
C LEU A 268 2.44 1.51 -18.68
N PRO A 269 2.71 1.55 -17.36
CA PRO A 269 4.09 1.56 -16.87
C PRO A 269 4.87 0.29 -17.24
N MET A 270 4.19 -0.85 -17.37
CA MET A 270 4.82 -2.12 -17.77
C MET A 270 5.05 -2.13 -19.29
N LEU A 271 4.03 -1.78 -20.08
CA LEU A 271 4.16 -1.69 -21.52
C LEU A 271 5.24 -0.67 -21.95
N GLY A 272 5.35 0.46 -21.25
CA GLY A 272 6.41 1.45 -21.48
C GLY A 272 7.81 0.90 -21.24
N LYS A 273 8.00 -0.06 -20.33
CA LYS A 273 9.29 -0.74 -20.16
C LYS A 273 9.61 -1.66 -21.34
N LEU A 274 8.60 -2.28 -21.95
CA LEU A 274 8.77 -3.17 -23.10
C LEU A 274 9.22 -2.44 -24.37
N THR A 275 9.00 -1.12 -24.47
CA THR A 275 9.49 -0.32 -25.61
C THR A 275 10.99 -0.02 -25.53
N SER A 276 11.60 -0.13 -24.33
CA SER A 276 13.04 0.08 -24.17
C SER A 276 13.84 -1.02 -24.85
N ARG A 277 14.84 -0.63 -25.64
CA ARG A 277 15.81 -1.53 -26.30
C ARG A 277 17.07 -1.76 -25.47
N TYR A 278 17.09 -1.25 -24.25
CA TYR A 278 18.23 -1.28 -23.33
C TYR A 278 17.74 -1.59 -21.91
N GLY A 279 18.66 -1.98 -21.03
CA GLY A 279 18.43 -2.27 -19.61
C GLY A 279 18.78 -3.69 -19.19
N CYS A 280 19.09 -4.59 -20.13
CA CYS A 280 19.46 -5.97 -19.83
C CYS A 280 20.95 -6.26 -20.00
N GLY A 281 21.41 -7.30 -19.29
CA GLY A 281 22.81 -7.72 -19.22
C GLY A 281 23.67 -6.88 -18.29
N ARG A 282 24.95 -7.25 -18.14
CA ARG A 282 25.86 -6.70 -17.12
C ARG A 282 26.04 -5.18 -17.17
N LEU A 283 25.96 -4.59 -18.36
CA LEU A 283 26.12 -3.14 -18.58
C LEU A 283 24.80 -2.46 -18.99
N GLY A 284 23.67 -3.18 -18.99
CA GLY A 284 22.38 -2.64 -19.45
C GLY A 284 22.32 -2.29 -20.94
N GLY A 285 23.28 -2.73 -21.75
CA GLY A 285 23.34 -2.40 -23.18
C GLY A 285 22.46 -3.29 -24.08
N HIS A 286 21.92 -4.39 -23.55
CA HIS A 286 21.13 -5.33 -24.33
C HIS A 286 19.63 -5.06 -24.21
N ASP A 287 18.92 -5.40 -25.29
CA ASP A 287 17.48 -5.41 -25.33
C ASP A 287 16.93 -6.55 -24.46
N CYS A 288 16.05 -6.21 -23.52
CA CYS A 288 15.38 -7.18 -22.67
C CYS A 288 14.35 -8.02 -23.43
N TYR A 289 13.80 -7.49 -24.54
CA TYR A 289 12.67 -8.08 -25.24
C TYR A 289 12.86 -8.10 -26.77
N PRO A 290 13.93 -8.76 -27.28
CA PRO A 290 14.20 -8.80 -28.72
C PRO A 290 13.08 -9.49 -29.51
N CYS A 291 12.39 -10.46 -28.92
CA CYS A 291 11.28 -11.17 -29.57
C CYS A 291 10.10 -10.25 -29.95
N LEU A 292 9.95 -9.10 -29.26
CA LEU A 292 8.85 -8.15 -29.51
C LEU A 292 9.12 -7.18 -30.66
N ARG A 293 10.35 -7.15 -31.22
CA ARG A 293 10.76 -6.15 -32.22
C ARG A 293 10.24 -6.41 -33.63
N GLY A 294 9.78 -7.62 -33.92
CA GLY A 294 9.22 -7.99 -35.22
C GLY A 294 7.78 -7.53 -35.46
N SER A 295 7.13 -6.87 -34.48
CA SER A 295 5.72 -6.48 -34.57
C SER A 295 5.43 -5.13 -33.92
N ASN A 296 4.26 -4.54 -34.23
CA ASN A 296 3.75 -3.34 -33.57
C ASN A 296 2.92 -3.64 -32.31
N ALA A 297 2.86 -4.90 -31.86
CA ALA A 297 1.94 -5.35 -30.82
C ALA A 297 2.05 -4.57 -29.50
N VAL A 298 3.26 -4.15 -29.09
CA VAL A 298 3.45 -3.32 -27.89
C VAL A 298 2.84 -1.93 -28.05
N ASN A 299 3.03 -1.29 -29.21
CA ASN A 299 2.49 0.04 -29.49
C ASN A 299 0.96 -0.01 -29.64
N ASP A 300 0.44 -1.04 -30.29
CA ASP A 300 -1.00 -1.28 -30.43
C ASP A 300 -1.66 -1.51 -29.06
N ALA A 301 -0.98 -2.28 -28.18
CA ALA A 301 -1.43 -2.46 -26.79
C ALA A 301 -1.40 -1.14 -26.02
N ILE A 302 -0.34 -0.32 -26.11
CA ILE A 302 -0.25 1.00 -25.46
C ILE A 302 -1.40 1.90 -25.91
N ALA A 303 -1.67 1.98 -27.22
CA ALA A 303 -2.75 2.78 -27.78
C ALA A 303 -4.12 2.31 -27.28
N ALA A 304 -4.34 0.99 -27.23
CA ALA A 304 -5.60 0.41 -26.77
C ALA A 304 -5.84 0.66 -25.26
N VAL A 305 -4.84 0.42 -24.40
CA VAL A 305 -5.00 0.59 -22.96
C VAL A 305 -5.04 2.06 -22.54
N GLY A 306 -4.41 2.96 -23.30
CA GLY A 306 -4.40 4.40 -23.03
C GLY A 306 -5.80 5.03 -23.03
N ASN A 307 -6.71 4.45 -23.81
CA ASN A 307 -8.11 4.89 -23.90
C ASN A 307 -9.05 4.23 -22.87
N ARG A 308 -8.56 3.28 -22.07
CA ARG A 308 -9.35 2.58 -21.05
C ARG A 308 -8.93 3.02 -19.66
N PRO A 309 -9.68 3.91 -18.99
CA PRO A 309 -9.31 4.39 -17.67
C PRO A 309 -9.31 3.24 -16.65
N ALA A 310 -8.39 3.31 -15.69
CA ALA A 310 -8.46 2.47 -14.51
C ALA A 310 -9.68 2.88 -13.64
N PRO A 311 -10.21 1.98 -12.81
CA PRO A 311 -11.17 2.36 -11.79
C PRO A 311 -10.61 3.49 -10.92
N ASP A 312 -11.41 4.52 -10.71
CA ASP A 312 -11.10 5.62 -9.79
C ASP A 312 -11.58 5.21 -8.40
N ILE A 313 -10.65 4.95 -7.47
CA ILE A 313 -10.89 4.37 -6.14
C ILE A 313 -10.30 5.26 -5.04
#